data_AF-A0A3P8CYS9-F1
#
_entry.id   AF-A0A3P8CYS9-F1
#
_cell.length_a   1.000
_cell.length_b   1.000
_cell.length_c   1.000
_cell.angle_alpha   90.00
_cell.angle_beta   90.00
_cell.angle_gamma   90.00
#
_symmetry.space_group_name_H-M   'P 1'
#
loop_
_entity.id
_entity.type
_entity.pdbx_description
1 polymer ?
#
loop_
_entity_poly.entity_id
_entity_poly.type
_entity_poly.pdbx_seq_one_letter_code
_entity_poly.pdbx_strand_id
1 'polypeptide(L)' 'MTNEEMIAARLKPYERDYCAHLLLAFRKCLDEHAIPAFFCSDQKHKYLHCKENDHLYRMKEYERERRLLHKRTSISE' A
#
# COMPACT_ATOMS: atom_id res chain seq x y z
N MET A 1 -6.55 -10.61 3.33
CA MET A 1 -7.30 -10.01 4.45
C MET A 1 -8.63 -9.54 3.88
N THR A 2 -9.73 -9.97 4.47
CA THR A 2 -11.08 -9.60 4.02
C THR A 2 -11.45 -8.20 4.51
N ASN A 3 -12.46 -7.57 3.90
CA ASN A 3 -12.92 -6.24 4.31
C ASN A 3 -13.46 -6.23 5.74
N GLU A 4 -14.14 -7.31 6.15
CA GLU A 4 -14.68 -7.47 7.50
C GLU A 4 -13.57 -7.53 8.55
N GLU A 5 -12.48 -8.27 8.27
CA GLU A 5 -11.28 -8.33 9.11
C GLU A 5 -10.64 -6.94 9.29
N MET A 6 -10.60 -6.13 8.23
CA MET A 6 -10.05 -4.77 8.31
C MET A 6 -10.89 -3.82 9.16
N ILE A 7 -12.22 -3.98 9.12
CA ILE A 7 -13.16 -3.23 9.94
C ILE A 7 -13.04 -3.66 11.40
N ALA A 8 -12.96 -4.96 11.66
CA ALA A 8 -12.76 -5.52 12.99
C ALA A 8 -11.44 -5.03 13.62
N ALA A 9 -10.37 -4.92 12.82
CA ALA A 9 -9.08 -4.36 13.21
C ALA A 9 -9.08 -2.82 13.39
N ARG A 10 -10.24 -2.16 13.25
CA ARG A 10 -10.41 -0.69 13.36
C ARG A 10 -9.46 0.10 12.46
N LEU A 11 -9.14 -0.43 11.28
CA LEU A 11 -8.36 0.31 10.28
C LEU A 11 -9.17 1.49 9.76
N LYS A 12 -8.54 2.66 9.65
CA LYS A 12 -9.17 3.84 9.06
C LYS A 12 -9.34 3.64 7.55
N PRO A 13 -10.30 4.31 6.89
CA PRO A 13 -10.55 4.11 5.46
C PRO A 13 -9.32 4.23 4.57
N TYR A 14 -8.42 5.19 4.85
CA TYR A 14 -7.19 5.39 4.08
C TYR A 14 -6.09 4.34 4.34
N GLU A 15 -6.26 3.49 5.35
CA GLU A 15 -5.32 2.42 5.70
C GLU A 15 -5.75 1.07 5.09
N ARG A 16 -6.98 0.99 4.57
CA ARG A 16 -7.60 -0.21 3.99
C ARG A 16 -7.18 -0.43 2.53
N ASP A 17 -5.89 -0.31 2.27
CA ASP A 17 -5.32 -0.59 0.94
C ASP A 17 -4.92 -2.06 0.82
N TYR A 18 -4.47 -2.48 -0.36
CA TYR A 18 -3.87 -3.80 -0.58
C TYR A 18 -2.75 -4.14 0.41
N CYS A 19 -2.06 -3.11 0.90
CA CYS A 19 -0.96 -3.21 1.87
C CYS A 19 -1.39 -3.40 3.33
N ALA A 20 -2.69 -3.39 3.65
CA ALA A 20 -3.20 -3.36 5.02
C ALA A 20 -2.76 -4.57 5.87
N HIS A 21 -2.49 -5.72 5.25
CA HIS A 21 -2.06 -6.93 5.95
C HIS A 21 -0.68 -6.77 6.62
N LEU A 22 0.23 -6.02 5.97
CA LEU A 22 1.55 -5.71 6.52
C LEU A 22 1.47 -4.65 7.63
N LEU A 23 0.54 -3.70 7.51
CA LEU A 23 0.28 -2.71 8.56
C LEU A 23 -0.20 -3.38 9.84
N LEU A 24 -1.09 -4.36 9.73
CA LEU A 24 -1.57 -5.11 10.90
C LEU A 24 -0.46 -5.94 11.53
N ALA A 25 0.40 -6.59 10.73
CA ALA A 25 1.58 -7.30 11.24
C ALA A 25 2.56 -6.36 11.96
N PHE A 26 2.78 -5.16 11.41
CA PHE A 26 3.58 -4.12 12.06
C PHE A 26 2.97 -3.70 13.40
N ARG A 27 1.67 -3.40 13.45
CA ARG A 27 0.97 -3.04 14.70
C ARG A 27 1.03 -4.14 15.76
N LYS A 28 0.82 -5.40 15.37
CA LYS A 28 0.96 -6.54 16.29
C LYS A 28 2.35 -6.59 16.93
N CYS A 29 3.40 -6.39 16.14
CA CYS A 29 4.77 -6.38 16.65
C CYS A 29 5.06 -5.16 17.56
N LEU A 30 4.39 -4.01 17.34
CA LEU A 30 4.44 -2.88 18.29
C LEU A 30 3.78 -3.21 19.63
N ASP A 31 2.66 -3.94 19.61
CA ASP A 31 1.92 -4.31 20.81
C ASP A 31 2.65 -5.40 21.63
N GLU A 32 3.40 -6.29 20.96
CA GLU A 32 4.12 -7.40 21.58
C GLU A 32 5.46 -7.00 22.24
N HIS A 33 6.13 -5.96 21.74
CA HIS A 33 7.48 -5.58 22.19
C HIS A 33 7.53 -4.25 22.93
N ALA A 34 8.16 -4.23 24.11
CA ALA A 34 8.37 -3.01 24.90
C ALA A 34 9.32 -1.98 24.24
N ILE A 35 10.23 -2.43 23.36
CA ILE A 35 11.17 -1.56 22.64
C ILE A 35 11.07 -1.82 21.13
N PRO A 36 10.01 -1.33 20.47
CA PRO A 36 9.68 -1.71 19.10
C PRO A 36 10.71 -1.24 18.06
N ALA A 37 11.47 -0.18 18.36
CA ALA A 37 12.45 0.37 17.42
C ALA A 37 13.52 -0.63 16.96
N PHE A 38 13.89 -1.60 17.80
CA PHE A 38 14.93 -2.59 17.47
C PHE A 38 14.34 -3.84 16.83
N PHE A 39 13.19 -4.33 17.31
CA PHE A 39 12.63 -5.62 16.91
C PHE A 39 11.68 -5.54 15.70
N CYS A 40 11.02 -4.39 15.49
CA CYS A 40 9.95 -4.24 14.52
C CYS A 40 10.41 -3.66 13.16
N SER A 41 11.72 -3.59 12.94
CA SER A 41 12.32 -2.93 11.77
C SER A 41 12.02 -3.65 10.45
N ASP A 42 11.99 -4.98 10.46
CA ASP A 42 11.69 -5.80 9.27
C ASP A 42 10.23 -5.64 8.82
N GLN A 43 9.28 -5.71 9.76
CA GLN A 43 7.85 -5.52 9.49
C GLN A 43 7.58 -4.10 8.97
N LYS A 44 8.27 -3.11 9.56
CA LYS A 44 8.22 -1.71 9.08
C LYS A 44 8.71 -1.61 7.64
N HIS A 45 9.87 -2.21 7.34
CA HIS A 45 10.45 -2.16 6.00
C HIS A 45 9.54 -2.82 4.96
N LYS A 46 8.97 -3.99 5.27
CA LYS A 46 8.01 -4.69 4.41
C LYS A 46 6.79 -3.81 4.11
N TYR A 47 6.21 -3.19 5.13
CA TYR A 47 5.07 -2.29 4.95
C TYR A 47 5.41 -1.08 4.06
N LEU A 48 6.55 -0.43 4.31
CA LEU A 48 7.01 0.72 3.53
C LEU A 48 7.29 0.35 2.06
N HIS A 49 8.00 -0.75 1.82
CA HIS A 49 8.28 -1.25 0.48
C HIS A 49 6.99 -1.54 -0.29
N CYS A 50 6.00 -2.12 0.37
CA CYS A 50 4.70 -2.37 -0.24
C CYS A 50 3.95 -1.07 -0.60
N LYS A 51 4.02 -0.03 0.24
CA LYS A 51 3.46 1.31 -0.06
C LYS A 51 4.20 2.00 -1.21
N GLU A 52 5.51 1.87 -1.27
CA GLU A 52 6.32 2.39 -2.38
C GLU A 52 5.93 1.73 -3.71
N ASN A 53 5.78 0.41 -3.71
CA ASN A 53 5.33 -0.32 -4.89
C ASN A 53 3.92 0.10 -5.34
N ASP A 54 2.98 0.28 -4.41
CA ASP A 54 1.64 0.76 -4.74
C ASP A 54 1.69 2.16 -5.38
N HIS A 55 2.54 3.05 -4.85
CA HIS A 55 2.77 4.36 -5.46
C HIS A 55 3.35 4.25 -6.87
N LEU A 56 4.33 3.37 -7.10
CA LEU A 56 4.90 3.12 -8.42
C LEU A 56 3.85 2.57 -9.40
N TYR A 57 2.95 1.69 -8.96
CA TYR A 57 1.87 1.20 -9.82
C TYR A 57 0.90 2.32 -10.23
N ARG A 58 0.54 3.22 -9.31
CA ARG A 58 -0.31 4.39 -9.63
C ARG A 58 0.36 5.31 -10.66
N MET A 59 1.66 5.54 -10.53
CA MET A 59 2.44 6.31 -11.49
C MET A 59 2.48 5.63 -12.87
N LYS A 60 2.64 4.31 -12.91
CA LYS A 60 2.62 3.53 -14.15
C LYS A 60 1.26 3.60 -14.85
N GLU A 61 0.15 3.52 -14.10
CA GLU A 61 -1.18 3.61 -14.70
C GLU A 61 -1.43 5.01 -15.27
N TYR A 62 -1.01 6.06 -14.56
CA TYR A 62 -1.06 7.43 -15.07
C TYR A 62 -0.29 7.60 -16.39
N GLU A 63 0.96 7.11 -16.45
CA GLU A 63 1.73 7.14 -17.69
C GLU A 63 1.10 6.32 -18.82
N ARG A 64 0.52 5.16 -18.47
CA ARG A 64 -0.18 4.30 -19.42
C ARG A 64 -1.36 5.02 -20.06
N GLU A 65 -2.23 5.63 -19.27
CA GLU A 65 -3.36 6.41 -19.78
C GLU A 65 -2.90 7.59 -20.63
N ARG A 66 -1.89 8.33 -20.17
CA ARG A 66 -1.29 9.44 -20.93
C ARG A 66 -0.81 9.01 -22.32
N ARG A 67 -0.09 7.88 -22.40
CA ARG A 67 0.42 7.34 -23.68
C ARG A 67 -0.72 6.86 -24.58
N LEU A 68 -1.76 6.26 -24.00
CA LEU A 68 -2.95 5.81 -24.76
C LEU A 68 -3.73 6.99 -25.33
N LEU A 69 -3.89 8.08 -24.56
CA LEU A 69 -4.54 9.30 -25.04
C LEU A 69 -3.76 9.92 -26.20
N HIS A 70 -2.43 10.04 -26.08
CA HIS A 70 -1.60 10.58 -27.15
C HIS A 70 -1.68 9.75 -28.45
N LYS A 71 -1.72 8.42 -28.33
CA LYS A 71 -1.92 7.54 -29.49
C LYS A 71 -3.30 7.71 -30.12
N ARG A 72 -4.35 7.91 -29.32
CA ARG A 72 -5.71 8.13 -29.85
C ARG A 72 -5.79 9.45 -30.60
N THR A 73 -5.21 10.52 -30.04
CA THR A 73 -5.18 11.84 -30.70
C THR A 73 -4.39 11.82 -32.00
N SER A 74 -3.28 11.08 -32.07
CA SER A 74 -2.47 10.98 -33.30
C SER A 74 -3.10 10.12 -34.40
N ILE A 75 -4.09 9.28 -34.09
CA ILE A 75 -4.80 8.45 -35.08
C ILE A 75 -6.04 9.17 -35.63
N SER A 76 -6.57 10.17 -34.90
CA SER A 76 -7.75 10.94 -35.30
C SER A 76 -7.46 12.13 -36.23
N GLU A 77 -6.19 12.42 -36.51
CA GLU A 77 -5.71 13.43 -37.47
C GLU A 77 -5.27 12.75 -38.78
#